data_AF-A0A355H9B4-F1
#
_entry.id   AF-A0A355H9B4-F1
#
_cell.length_a   1.000
_cell.length_b   1.000
_cell.length_c   1.000
_cell.angle_alpha   90.00
_cell.angle_beta   90.00
_cell.angle_gamma   90.00
#
_symmetry.space_group_name_H-M   'P 1'
#
loop_
_entity.id
_entity.type
_entity.pdbx_description
1 polymer ?
#
loop_
_entity_poly.entity_id
_entity_poly.type
_entity_poly.pdbx_seq_one_letter_code
_entity_poly.pdbx_strand_id
1 'polypeptide(L)'
;MSVNKLDALEVSGTPEEIGFAIGLADADSIREAVLPLTEFRNAQKFWKGSSYLKSLDAAARSVFPEYVLELEGMAGGAQVEYETLLIWNCRGDLPLPDDAILESA
;
A
#
# COMPACT_ATOMS: atom_id res chain seq x y z
N MET A 1 -7.51 23.39 -22.86
CA MET A 1 -6.76 22.35 -22.12
C MET A 1 -7.13 22.50 -20.66
N SER A 2 -7.80 21.51 -20.06
CA SER A 2 -8.08 21.55 -18.63
C SER A 2 -6.80 21.22 -17.89
N VAL A 3 -6.33 22.11 -17.03
CA VAL A 3 -5.27 21.77 -16.07
C VAL A 3 -5.90 20.76 -15.11
N ASN A 4 -5.37 19.54 -15.05
CA ASN A 4 -5.75 18.60 -13.99
C ASN A 4 -5.43 19.29 -12.66
N LYS A 5 -6.47 19.64 -11.91
CA LYS A 5 -6.33 20.28 -10.62
C LYS A 5 -5.80 19.22 -9.65
N LEU A 6 -4.71 19.52 -8.96
CA LEU A 6 -4.28 18.72 -7.83
C LEU A 6 -5.25 19.01 -6.70
N ASP A 7 -5.99 17.98 -6.28
CA ASP A 7 -6.86 18.08 -5.11
C ASP A 7 -6.01 17.94 -3.84
N ALA A 8 -6.30 18.78 -2.85
CA ALA A 8 -5.62 18.75 -1.56
C ALA A 8 -6.52 18.07 -0.53
N LEU A 9 -5.96 17.15 0.24
CA LEU A 9 -6.60 16.53 1.40
C LEU A 9 -5.96 17.09 2.66
N GLU A 10 -6.77 17.73 3.51
CA GLU A 10 -6.37 18.19 4.84
C GLU A 10 -7.02 17.29 5.89
N VAL A 11 -6.19 16.62 6.68
CA VAL A 11 -6.60 15.62 7.67
C VAL A 11 -5.77 15.77 8.94
N SER A 12 -6.39 15.51 10.08
CA SER A 12 -5.77 15.57 11.40
C SER A 12 -6.47 14.59 12.34
N GLY A 13 -5.76 14.05 13.31
CA GLY A 13 -6.27 13.02 14.22
C GLY A 13 -5.16 12.12 14.72
N THR A 14 -5.53 10.93 15.22
CA THR A 14 -4.57 9.86 15.46
C THR A 14 -4.01 9.32 14.14
N PRO A 15 -2.88 8.59 14.14
CA PRO A 15 -2.37 7.98 12.91
C PRO A 15 -3.40 7.11 12.19
N GLU A 16 -4.20 6.33 12.94
CA GLU A 16 -5.27 5.50 12.39
C GLU A 16 -6.37 6.33 11.70
N GLU A 17 -6.77 7.45 12.31
CA GLU A 17 -7.78 8.36 11.75
C GLU A 17 -7.28 9.06 10.49
N ILE A 18 -6.02 9.51 10.50
CA ILE A 18 -5.35 10.11 9.34
C ILE A 18 -5.28 9.07 8.21
N GLY A 19 -4.78 7.87 8.52
CA GLY A 19 -4.71 6.76 7.59
C GLY A 19 -6.06 6.43 6.99
N PHE A 20 -7.10 6.28 7.81
CA PHE A 20 -8.45 5.97 7.36
C PHE A 20 -8.99 7.02 6.38
N ALA A 21 -8.78 8.30 6.68
CA ALA A 21 -9.23 9.38 5.81
C ALA A 21 -8.48 9.40 4.47
N ILE A 22 -7.17 9.13 4.46
CA ILE A 22 -6.38 8.95 3.23
C ILE A 22 -6.89 7.76 2.43
N GLY A 23 -7.02 6.60 3.08
CA GLY A 23 -7.49 5.37 2.44
C GLY A 23 -8.88 5.53 1.82
N LEU A 24 -9.78 6.25 2.49
CA LEU A 24 -11.11 6.56 1.97
C LEU A 24 -11.05 7.47 0.74
N ALA A 25 -10.19 8.49 0.75
CA ALA A 25 -10.02 9.41 -0.37
C ALA A 25 -9.42 8.73 -1.60
N ASP A 26 -8.49 7.78 -1.39
CA ASP A 26 -7.77 7.08 -2.45
C ASP A 26 -8.34 5.71 -2.82
N ALA A 27 -9.45 5.29 -2.20
CA ALA A 27 -10.03 3.95 -2.36
C ALA A 27 -10.26 3.56 -3.84
N ASP A 28 -10.84 4.47 -4.62
CA ASP A 28 -11.09 4.24 -6.05
C ASP A 28 -9.78 4.16 -6.84
N SER A 29 -8.82 5.05 -6.58
CA SER A 29 -7.48 5.03 -7.18
C SER A 29 -6.74 3.73 -6.88
N ILE A 30 -6.78 3.25 -5.64
CA ILE A 30 -6.18 1.99 -5.24
C ILE A 30 -6.84 0.84 -6.02
N ARG A 31 -8.17 0.76 -6.00
CA ARG A 31 -8.93 -0.31 -6.65
C ARG A 31 -8.74 -0.37 -8.16
N GLU A 32 -8.72 0.78 -8.82
CA GLU A 32 -8.80 0.89 -10.28
C GLU A 32 -7.45 1.05 -10.94
N ALA A 33 -6.47 1.67 -10.26
CA ALA A 33 -5.15 1.92 -10.82
C ALA A 33 -4.05 1.06 -10.19
N VAL A 34 -4.12 0.72 -8.90
CA VAL A 34 -3.03 0.00 -8.19
C VAL A 34 -3.25 -1.51 -8.20
N LEU A 35 -4.40 -1.99 -7.73
CA LEU A 35 -4.70 -3.43 -7.63
C LEU A 35 -4.57 -4.19 -8.98
N PRO A 36 -4.89 -3.58 -10.15
CA PRO A 36 -4.77 -4.27 -11.43
C PRO A 36 -3.34 -4.36 -11.99
N LEU A 37 -2.37 -3.61 -11.45
CA LEU A 37 -0.99 -3.59 -11.97
C LEU A 37 -0.40 -5.01 -11.93
N THR A 38 0.19 -5.45 -13.04
CA THR A 38 0.76 -6.79 -13.16
C THR A 38 1.89 -6.99 -12.15
N GLU A 39 2.77 -6.02 -12.00
CA GLU A 39 3.86 -6.05 -11.01
C GLU A 39 3.33 -6.20 -9.59
N PHE A 40 2.24 -5.49 -9.27
CA PHE A 40 1.66 -5.55 -7.94
C PHE A 40 0.93 -6.87 -7.67
N ARG A 41 0.21 -7.41 -8.66
CA ARG A 41 -0.37 -8.76 -8.55
C ARG A 41 0.71 -9.83 -8.37
N ASN A 42 1.82 -9.70 -9.08
CA ASN A 42 2.96 -10.60 -8.91
C ASN A 42 3.56 -10.46 -7.51
N ALA A 43 3.79 -9.24 -7.02
CA ALA A 43 4.26 -9.02 -5.66
C ALA A 43 3.34 -9.66 -4.60
N GLN A 44 2.01 -9.49 -4.73
CA GLN A 44 1.06 -10.15 -3.85
C GLN A 44 1.14 -11.68 -3.93
N LYS A 45 1.26 -12.25 -5.13
CA LYS A 45 1.39 -13.71 -5.32
C LYS A 45 2.64 -14.28 -4.65
N PHE A 46 3.76 -13.56 -4.71
CA PHE A 46 5.05 -14.06 -4.18
C PHE A 46 5.22 -13.79 -2.68
N TRP A 47 4.76 -12.65 -2.18
CA TRP A 47 5.17 -12.16 -0.86
C TRP A 47 4.09 -12.25 0.22
N LYS A 48 2.81 -12.35 -0.16
CA LYS A 48 1.72 -12.45 0.80
C LYS A 48 1.88 -13.70 1.69
N GLY A 49 1.79 -13.50 3.01
CA GLY A 49 1.95 -14.52 4.02
C GLY A 49 3.39 -14.96 4.29
N SER A 50 4.38 -14.44 3.54
CA SER A 50 5.78 -14.85 3.65
C SER A 50 6.41 -14.45 4.99
N SER A 51 7.40 -15.22 5.43
CA SER A 51 8.17 -14.89 6.65
C SER A 51 9.00 -13.61 6.49
N TYR A 52 9.45 -13.32 5.26
CA TYR A 52 10.20 -12.11 4.97
C TYR A 52 9.34 -10.86 5.12
N LEU A 53 8.14 -10.84 4.54
CA LEU A 53 7.20 -9.73 4.70
C LEU A 53 6.82 -9.49 6.18
N LYS A 54 6.61 -10.57 6.95
CA LYS A 54 6.37 -10.48 8.41
C LYS A 54 7.57 -9.88 9.16
N SER A 55 8.79 -10.14 8.69
CA SER A 55 10.00 -9.57 9.30
C SER A 55 10.12 -8.08 9.01
N LEU A 56 9.76 -7.64 7.80
CA LEU A 56 9.66 -6.23 7.44
C LEU A 56 8.59 -5.51 8.28
N ASP A 57 7.40 -6.10 8.43
CA ASP A 57 6.33 -5.58 9.29
C ASP A 57 6.80 -5.41 10.74
N ALA A 58 7.39 -6.46 11.32
CA ALA A 58 7.90 -6.42 12.69
C ALA A 58 8.97 -5.34 12.89
N ALA A 59 9.89 -5.18 11.92
CA ALA A 59 10.90 -4.13 11.95
C ALA A 59 10.28 -2.74 11.86
N ALA A 60 9.32 -2.54 10.93
CA ALA A 60 8.61 -1.28 10.76
C ALA A 60 7.84 -0.90 12.04
N ARG A 61 7.11 -1.83 12.64
CA ARG A 61 6.39 -1.59 13.92
C ARG A 61 7.33 -1.24 15.06
N SER A 62 8.52 -1.82 15.09
CA SER A 62 9.50 -1.54 16.16
C SER A 62 10.14 -0.15 16.05
N VAL A 63 10.28 0.39 14.84
CA VAL A 63 11.02 1.64 14.60
C VAL A 63 10.08 2.81 14.30
N PHE A 64 8.98 2.54 13.60
CA PHE A 64 8.01 3.52 13.12
C PHE A 64 6.56 3.09 13.41
N PRO A 65 6.20 2.89 14.70
CA PRO A 65 4.89 2.37 15.07
C PRO A 65 3.73 3.25 14.54
N GLU A 66 3.88 4.57 14.58
CA GLU A 66 2.84 5.50 14.12
C GLU A 66 2.56 5.39 12.62
N TYR A 67 3.58 5.22 11.77
CA TYR A 67 3.38 5.04 10.33
C TYR A 67 2.74 3.68 10.00
N VAL A 68 2.97 2.65 10.83
CA VAL A 68 2.27 1.38 10.66
C VAL A 68 0.79 1.51 11.02
N LEU A 69 0.46 2.23 12.10
CA LEU A 69 -0.93 2.53 12.47
C LEU A 69 -1.65 3.34 11.39
N GLU A 70 -0.96 4.32 10.78
CA GLU A 70 -1.49 5.05 9.63
C GLU A 70 -1.73 4.13 8.42
N LEU A 71 -0.82 3.19 8.15
CA LEU A 71 -0.99 2.22 7.07
C LEU A 71 -2.15 1.24 7.32
N GLU A 72 -2.37 0.84 8.57
CA GLU A 72 -3.54 0.04 8.98
C GLU A 72 -4.85 0.82 8.81
N GLY A 73 -4.86 2.09 9.24
CA GLY A 73 -5.98 3.01 9.00
C GLY A 73 -6.29 3.12 7.51
N MET A 74 -5.26 3.34 6.69
CA MET A 74 -5.38 3.45 5.23
C MET A 74 -5.96 2.20 4.60
N ALA A 75 -5.55 1.02 5.05
CA ALA A 75 -6.12 -0.24 4.60
C ALA A 75 -7.61 -0.32 4.94
N GLY A 76 -7.98 0.09 6.16
CA GLY A 76 -9.38 0.19 6.59
C GLY A 76 -10.22 1.15 5.74
N GLY A 77 -9.70 2.35 5.47
CA GLY A 77 -10.37 3.36 4.65
C GLY A 77 -10.55 2.92 3.19
N ALA A 78 -9.50 2.30 2.62
CA ALA A 78 -9.51 1.79 1.26
C ALA A 78 -10.25 0.44 1.11
N GLN A 79 -10.69 -0.15 2.22
CA GLN A 79 -11.34 -1.47 2.26
C GLN A 79 -10.51 -2.59 1.63
N VAL A 80 -9.20 -2.59 1.92
CA VAL A 80 -8.27 -3.65 1.52
C VAL A 80 -7.59 -4.25 2.74
N GLU A 81 -7.01 -5.43 2.57
CA GLU A 81 -6.20 -6.04 3.64
C GLU A 81 -4.96 -5.18 3.94
N TYR A 82 -4.60 -5.04 5.22
CA TYR A 82 -3.36 -4.35 5.64
C TYR A 82 -2.13 -4.87 4.87
N GLU A 83 -2.02 -6.19 4.73
CA GLU A 83 -0.91 -6.84 4.05
C GLU A 83 -0.81 -6.41 2.57
N THR A 84 -1.92 -6.07 1.93
CA THR A 84 -1.92 -5.53 0.56
C THR A 84 -1.18 -4.19 0.50
N LEU A 85 -1.49 -3.26 1.40
CA LEU A 85 -0.78 -1.97 1.43
C LEU A 85 0.65 -2.09 1.96
N LEU A 86 0.93 -3.05 2.84
CA LEU A 86 2.30 -3.36 3.26
C LEU A 86 3.15 -3.82 2.08
N ILE A 87 2.65 -4.74 1.24
CA ILE A 87 3.37 -5.19 0.02
C ILE A 87 3.60 -4.01 -0.93
N TRP A 88 2.62 -3.13 -1.09
CA TRP A 88 2.76 -1.95 -1.94
C TRP A 88 3.85 -0.99 -1.43
N ASN A 89 3.89 -0.75 -0.12
CA ASN A 89 4.85 0.14 0.50
C ASN A 89 6.27 -0.46 0.56
N CYS A 90 6.38 -1.78 0.74
CA CYS A 90 7.65 -2.50 0.72
C CYS A 90 8.08 -2.96 -0.68
N ARG A 91 7.42 -2.55 -1.77
CA ARG A 91 7.70 -3.06 -3.13
C ARG A 91 9.17 -2.92 -3.56
N GLY A 92 9.90 -1.92 -3.04
CA GLY A 92 11.32 -1.74 -3.30
C GLY A 92 12.22 -2.75 -2.58
N ASP A 93 11.74 -3.33 -1.48
CA ASP A 93 12.42 -4.32 -0.65
C ASP A 93 12.03 -5.76 -1.00
N LEU A 94 11.03 -5.92 -1.88
CA LEU A 94 10.43 -7.19 -2.29
C LEU A 94 10.86 -7.54 -3.72
N PRO A 95 12.01 -8.21 -3.92
CA PRO A 95 12.49 -8.52 -5.26
C PRO A 95 11.49 -9.42 -6.00
N LEU A 96 11.29 -9.17 -7.30
CA LEU A 96 10.55 -10.07 -8.17
C LEU A 96 11.54 -10.86 -9.04
N PRO A 97 11.25 -12.14 -9.35
CA PRO A 97 11.95 -12.86 -10.40
C PRO A 97 11.91 -12.08 -11.74
N ASP A 98 12.99 -12.15 -12.53
CA ASP A 98 13.12 -11.41 -13.79
C ASP A 98 11.97 -11.71 -14.78
N ASP A 99 11.45 -12.95 -14.78
CA ASP A 99 10.33 -13.39 -15.60
C ASP A 99 8.97 -12.85 -15.12
N ALA A 100 8.85 -12.49 -13.84
CA ALA A 100 7.66 -11.85 -13.27
C ALA A 100 7.57 -10.34 -13.59
N ILE A 101 8.61 -9.74 -14.16
CA ILE A 101 8.65 -8.34 -14.60
C ILE A 101 8.30 -8.22 -16.10
N LEU A 102 8.50 -9.29 -16.89
CA LEU A 102 8.39 -9.24 -18.36
C LEU A 102 6.95 -9.34 -18.92
N GLU A 103 5.95 -9.73 -18.13
CA GLU A 103 4.54 -9.75 -18.56
C GLU A 103 3.87 -8.36 -18.56
N SER A 104 4.61 -7.28 -18.29
CA SER A 104 4.08 -5.90 -18.28
C SER A 104 4.44 -5.05 -19.51
N ALA A 105 4.94 -5.66 -20.60
CA ALA A 105 5.23 -4.99 -21.88
C ALA A 105 4.08 -5.11 -22.90
#